data_AF-A0A0D2P681-F1
#
_entry.id   AF-A0A0D2P681-F1
#
_cell.length_a   1.000
_cell.length_b   1.000
_cell.length_c   1.000
_cell.angle_alpha   90.00
_cell.angle_beta   90.00
_cell.angle_gamma   90.00
#
_symmetry.space_group_name_H-M   'P 1'
#
loop_
_entity.id
_entity.type
_entity.pdbx_description
1 polymer ?
#
loop_
_entity_poly.entity_id
_entity_poly.type
_entity_poly.pdbx_seq_one_letter_code
_entity_poly.pdbx_strand_id
1 'polypeptide(L)'
;LSAITPEILGILKNQEILAINQDPVIGTSVSPFRWGINADWTSNDTHPAQFWSGQAQSGTLNTLDVPSSMTFNLTESPFIRAGRQYSVRDLWTHTDNGTAVRNFTAERVPPHGVVALLLKDAGDEPAGLYPACSVWFECTDKNGTNVGG
;
A
#
# COMPACT_ATOMS: atom_id res chain seq x y z
N LEU A 1 -3.19 32.09 -3.60
CA LEU A 1 -4.06 31.33 -4.54
C LEU A 1 -4.07 31.92 -5.95
N SER A 2 -3.98 33.24 -6.15
CA SER A 2 -4.06 33.87 -7.50
C SER A 2 -2.97 33.44 -8.50
N ALA A 3 -1.84 32.90 -8.05
CA ALA A 3 -0.74 32.43 -8.90
C ALA A 3 -0.62 30.90 -8.99
N ILE A 4 -1.59 30.14 -8.46
CA ILE A 4 -1.55 28.68 -8.50
C ILE A 4 -1.80 28.18 -9.93
N THR A 5 -1.04 27.19 -10.37
CA THR A 5 -1.31 26.55 -11.67
C THR A 5 -2.53 25.62 -11.56
N PRO A 6 -3.25 25.38 -12.67
CA PRO A 6 -4.34 24.40 -12.69
C PRO A 6 -3.92 22.99 -12.25
N GLU A 7 -2.68 22.60 -12.57
CA GLU A 7 -2.10 21.31 -12.17
C GLU A 7 -1.96 21.20 -10.66
N ILE A 8 -1.31 22.17 -10.00
CA ILE A 8 -1.17 22.18 -8.54
C ILE A 8 -2.54 22.26 -7.88
N LEU A 9 -3.46 23.05 -8.44
CA LEU A 9 -4.83 23.11 -7.95
C LEU A 9 -5.54 21.75 -8.06
N GLY A 10 -5.29 20.99 -9.14
CA GLY A 10 -5.77 19.62 -9.31
C GLY A 10 -5.25 18.68 -8.24
N ILE A 11 -3.95 18.71 -7.96
CA ILE A 11 -3.32 17.92 -6.88
C ILE A 11 -3.98 18.23 -5.54
N LEU A 12 -4.14 19.52 -5.20
CA LEU A 12 -4.75 19.95 -3.93
C LEU A 12 -6.25 19.62 -3.84
N LYS A 13 -6.94 19.42 -4.97
CA LYS A 13 -8.36 19.10 -5.04
C LYS A 13 -8.66 17.62 -5.20
N ASN A 14 -7.65 16.74 -5.13
CA ASN A 14 -7.86 15.30 -5.22
C ASN A 14 -8.84 14.83 -4.14
N GLN A 15 -10.08 14.54 -4.54
CA GLN A 15 -11.18 14.26 -3.61
C GLN A 15 -10.97 12.94 -2.86
N GLU A 16 -10.29 11.97 -3.47
CA GLU A 16 -10.07 10.66 -2.86
C GLU A 16 -9.01 10.74 -1.75
N ILE A 17 -7.92 11.48 -2.01
CA ILE A 17 -6.90 11.75 -0.98
C ILE A 17 -7.48 12.63 0.13
N LEU A 18 -8.26 13.65 -0.21
CA LEU A 18 -8.94 14.50 0.78
C LEU A 18 -9.90 13.71 1.65
N ALA A 19 -10.67 12.78 1.09
CA ALA A 19 -11.60 11.94 1.84
C ALA A 19 -10.88 11.09 2.89
N ILE A 20 -9.66 10.62 2.61
CA ILE A 20 -8.85 9.85 3.56
C ILE A 20 -8.34 10.75 4.69
N ASN A 21 -7.86 11.95 4.35
CA ASN A 21 -7.42 12.91 5.36
C ASN A 21 -8.57 13.51 6.19
N GLN A 22 -9.80 13.49 5.68
CA GLN A 22 -11.00 14.05 6.31
C GLN A 22 -12.01 12.97 6.69
N ASP A 23 -11.53 11.74 6.92
CA ASP A 23 -12.40 10.63 7.32
C ASP A 23 -13.08 10.96 8.66
N PRO A 24 -14.42 10.98 8.73
CA PRO A 24 -15.15 11.34 9.94
C PRO A 24 -15.16 10.22 10.99
N VAL A 25 -14.70 9.02 10.65
CA VAL A 25 -14.72 7.81 11.48
C VAL A 25 -13.29 7.43 11.92
N ILE A 26 -12.35 7.42 10.99
CA ILE A 26 -10.96 6.99 11.22
C ILE A 26 -10.08 8.22 11.47
N GLY A 27 -9.76 8.48 12.73
CA GLY A 27 -8.90 9.60 13.12
C GLY A 27 -7.39 9.34 13.06
N THR A 28 -6.96 8.11 12.78
CA THR A 28 -5.54 7.73 12.73
C THR A 28 -4.94 8.02 11.36
N SER A 29 -3.72 8.56 11.33
CA SER A 29 -2.96 8.75 10.09
C SER A 29 -2.49 7.43 9.50
N VAL A 30 -2.00 7.49 8.26
CA VAL A 30 -1.10 6.45 7.75
C VAL A 30 0.16 6.38 8.62
N SER A 31 0.69 5.16 8.78
CA SER A 31 1.88 4.85 9.56
C SER A 31 2.84 4.02 8.70
N PRO A 32 4.16 4.18 8.87
CA PRO A 32 5.10 3.38 8.11
C PRO A 32 5.07 1.94 8.61
N PHE A 33 5.02 0.98 7.67
CA PHE A 33 5.10 -0.44 7.99
C PHE A 33 6.42 -1.07 7.53
N ARG A 34 7.16 -0.40 6.63
CA ARG A 34 8.49 -0.82 6.20
C ARG A 34 9.33 0.34 5.67
N TRP A 35 10.61 0.37 6.05
CA TRP A 35 11.54 1.42 5.64
C TRP A 35 12.14 1.22 4.25
N GLY A 36 12.12 -0.01 3.74
CA GLY A 36 12.56 -0.35 2.40
C GLY A 36 14.08 -0.47 2.31
N ILE A 37 14.77 0.52 1.74
CA ILE A 37 16.23 0.46 1.60
C ILE A 37 16.99 0.50 2.93
N ASN A 38 16.35 1.01 3.98
CA ASN A 38 16.87 1.03 5.34
C ASN A 38 16.20 -0.06 6.18
N ALA A 39 16.87 -0.50 7.24
CA ALA A 39 16.26 -1.31 8.28
C ALA A 39 15.08 -0.54 8.93
N ASP A 40 14.07 -1.26 9.41
CA ASP A 40 12.93 -0.63 10.06
C ASP A 40 13.37 0.19 11.29
N TRP A 41 12.66 1.30 11.53
CA TRP A 41 12.97 2.29 12.56
C TRP A 41 14.28 3.07 12.39
N THR A 42 14.88 3.04 11.20
CA THR A 42 16.07 3.86 10.89
C THR A 42 15.70 5.33 10.71
N SER A 43 16.38 6.23 11.42
CA SER A 43 16.33 7.67 11.16
C SER A 43 17.29 8.02 10.02
N ASN A 44 16.75 8.39 8.86
CA ASN A 44 17.53 8.80 7.69
C ASN A 44 16.77 9.89 6.92
N ASP A 45 17.34 11.09 6.89
CA ASP A 45 16.67 12.27 6.33
C ASP A 45 16.63 12.25 4.79
N THR A 46 17.57 11.56 4.13
CA THR A 46 17.60 11.44 2.67
C THR A 46 16.77 10.26 2.18
N HIS A 47 16.64 9.22 3.01
CA HIS A 47 15.87 8.03 2.69
C HIS A 47 14.95 7.64 3.85
N PRO A 48 13.84 8.38 4.06
CA PRO A 48 12.85 8.03 5.06
C PRO A 48 12.12 6.72 4.69
N ALA A 49 11.17 6.31 5.54
CA ALA A 49 10.38 5.11 5.28
C ALA A 49 9.68 5.17 3.92
N GLN A 50 9.71 4.04 3.19
CA GLN A 50 9.19 3.96 1.82
C GLN A 50 7.76 3.42 1.74
N PHE A 51 7.29 2.67 2.73
CA PHE A 51 5.99 1.98 2.67
C PHE A 51 5.10 2.37 3.86
N TRP A 52 3.90 2.84 3.54
CA TRP A 52 2.97 3.44 4.49
C TRP A 52 1.58 2.85 4.33
N SER A 53 0.86 2.64 5.44
CA SER A 53 -0.52 2.17 5.40
C SER A 53 -1.34 2.73 6.55
N GLY A 54 -2.64 2.83 6.33
CA GLY A 54 -3.68 3.21 7.29
C GLY A 54 -4.92 2.34 7.04
N GLN A 55 -5.89 2.41 7.94
CA GLN A 55 -7.12 1.60 7.82
C GLN A 55 -7.90 1.87 6.51
N ALA A 56 -7.83 3.10 6.01
CA ALA A 56 -8.52 3.51 4.79
C ALA A 56 -7.63 3.49 3.53
N GLN A 57 -6.30 3.27 3.63
CA GLN A 57 -5.39 3.48 2.49
C GLN A 57 -4.05 2.76 2.63
N SER A 58 -3.38 2.47 1.52
CA SER A 58 -1.94 2.17 1.47
C SER A 58 -1.19 3.07 0.48
N GLY A 59 0.09 3.34 0.72
CA GLY A 59 0.90 4.20 -0.14
C GLY A 59 2.37 3.77 -0.18
N THR A 60 3.03 4.04 -1.30
CA THR A 60 4.46 3.79 -1.49
C THR A 60 5.16 5.06 -1.97
N LEU A 61 6.35 5.33 -1.44
CA LEU A 61 7.18 6.48 -1.75
C LEU A 61 8.52 5.98 -2.29
N ASN A 62 8.85 6.33 -3.54
CA ASN A 62 10.17 6.10 -4.09
C ASN A 62 11.11 7.23 -3.65
N THR A 63 12.02 6.94 -2.72
CA THR A 63 13.00 7.92 -2.21
C THR A 63 14.30 7.98 -3.02
N LEU A 64 14.39 7.26 -4.15
CA LEU A 64 15.58 7.19 -5.00
C LEU A 64 15.54 8.23 -6.12
N ASP A 65 16.71 8.57 -6.67
CA ASP A 65 16.88 9.45 -7.83
C ASP A 65 16.62 8.74 -9.18
N VAL A 66 16.23 7.47 -9.15
CA VAL A 66 15.96 6.64 -10.34
C VAL A 66 14.57 6.02 -10.27
N PRO A 67 13.91 5.75 -11.43
CA PRO A 67 12.68 4.98 -11.44
C PRO A 67 12.90 3.60 -10.79
N SER A 68 12.00 3.20 -9.90
CA SER A 68 12.10 1.93 -9.18
C SER A 68 10.75 1.22 -9.12
N SER A 69 10.77 -0.12 -9.13
CA SER A 69 9.57 -0.92 -8.87
C SER A 69 9.47 -1.18 -7.37
N MET A 70 8.35 -0.76 -6.77
CA MET A 70 8.10 -0.82 -5.33
C MET A 70 7.15 -1.97 -5.03
N THR A 71 7.67 -3.06 -4.45
CA THR A 71 6.88 -4.27 -4.15
C THR A 71 6.71 -4.46 -2.66
N PHE A 72 5.51 -4.75 -2.19
CA PHE A 72 5.23 -5.14 -0.80
C PHE A 72 4.31 -6.36 -0.73
N ASN A 73 4.47 -7.18 0.30
CA ASN A 73 3.50 -8.20 0.65
C ASN A 73 2.33 -7.54 1.39
N LEU A 74 1.12 -7.90 1.01
CA LEU A 74 -0.11 -7.36 1.60
C LEU A 74 -0.13 -7.58 3.12
N THR A 75 0.37 -8.71 3.61
CA THR A 75 0.39 -9.03 5.05
C THR A 75 1.46 -8.27 5.85
N GLU A 76 2.31 -7.47 5.20
CA GLU A 76 3.21 -6.54 5.92
C GLU A 76 2.44 -5.35 6.51
N SER A 77 1.27 -5.01 5.95
CA SER A 77 0.43 -3.96 6.49
C SER A 77 -0.42 -4.49 7.66
N PRO A 78 -0.45 -3.81 8.81
CA PRO A 78 -1.30 -4.20 9.94
C PRO A 78 -2.80 -4.04 9.67
N PHE A 79 -3.18 -3.39 8.56
CA PHE A 79 -4.57 -3.12 8.19
C PHE A 79 -5.12 -4.10 7.15
N ILE A 80 -4.28 -5.01 6.64
CA ILE A 80 -4.64 -5.99 5.63
C ILE A 80 -4.73 -7.38 6.27
N ARG A 81 -5.79 -8.11 5.93
CA ARG A 81 -6.03 -9.47 6.40
C ARG A 81 -5.37 -10.48 5.47
N ALA A 82 -4.67 -11.44 6.05
CA ALA A 82 -4.13 -12.59 5.32
C ALA A 82 -5.26 -13.46 4.72
N GLY A 83 -4.97 -14.16 3.61
CA GLY A 83 -5.92 -15.06 2.96
C GLY A 83 -7.00 -14.34 2.15
N ARG A 84 -6.86 -13.03 1.94
CA ARG A 84 -7.80 -12.20 1.18
C ARG A 84 -7.12 -11.48 0.03
N GLN A 85 -7.91 -11.25 -1.01
CA GLN A 85 -7.51 -10.47 -2.17
C GLN A 85 -8.11 -9.07 -2.11
N TYR A 86 -7.45 -8.09 -2.71
CA TYR A 86 -7.83 -6.69 -2.60
C TYR A 86 -7.92 -6.03 -3.97
N SER A 87 -9.04 -5.39 -4.28
CA SER A 87 -9.14 -4.53 -5.47
C SER A 87 -8.29 -3.28 -5.24
N VAL A 88 -7.47 -2.96 -6.24
CA VAL A 88 -6.51 -1.85 -6.17
C VAL A 88 -7.04 -0.67 -6.96
N ARG A 89 -7.12 0.49 -6.32
CA ARG A 89 -7.42 1.76 -6.99
C ARG A 89 -6.26 2.74 -6.83
N ASP A 90 -5.78 3.29 -7.92
CA ASP A 90 -4.78 4.36 -7.93
C ASP A 90 -5.47 5.71 -7.76
N LEU A 91 -5.09 6.44 -6.71
CA LEU A 91 -5.74 7.69 -6.32
C LEU A 91 -5.20 8.90 -7.08
N TRP A 92 -4.05 8.80 -7.75
CA TRP A 92 -3.54 9.87 -8.60
C TRP A 92 -4.12 9.81 -10.00
N THR A 93 -4.20 8.60 -10.57
CA THR A 93 -4.74 8.40 -11.91
C THR A 93 -6.25 8.13 -11.92
N HIS A 94 -6.85 7.89 -10.74
CA HIS A 94 -8.26 7.56 -10.55
C HIS A 94 -8.69 6.28 -11.30
N THR A 95 -7.77 5.33 -11.45
CA THR A 95 -7.96 4.08 -12.18
C THR A 95 -8.05 2.87 -11.25
N ASP A 96 -8.81 1.86 -11.68
CA ASP A 96 -8.88 0.57 -10.98
C ASP A 96 -7.88 -0.40 -11.60
N ASN A 97 -6.81 -0.73 -10.86
CA ASN A 97 -5.65 -1.51 -11.29
C ASN A 97 -5.79 -3.01 -10.98
N GLY A 98 -7.02 -3.54 -11.08
CA GLY A 98 -7.30 -4.96 -10.88
C GLY A 98 -7.29 -5.38 -9.41
N THR A 99 -6.86 -6.62 -9.15
CA THR A 99 -6.89 -7.24 -7.81
C THR A 99 -5.49 -7.74 -7.44
N ALA A 100 -5.01 -7.33 -6.26
CA ALA A 100 -3.78 -7.80 -5.66
C ALA A 100 -4.03 -9.06 -4.82
N VAL A 101 -3.15 -10.04 -4.96
CA VAL A 101 -3.17 -11.30 -4.23
C VAL A 101 -1.78 -11.50 -3.63
N ARG A 102 -1.69 -11.52 -2.30
CA ARG A 102 -0.46 -11.66 -1.49
C ARG A 102 0.58 -10.55 -1.64
N ASN A 103 0.85 -10.06 -2.85
CA ASN A 103 1.75 -8.96 -3.07
C ASN A 103 1.16 -7.95 -4.05
N PHE A 104 1.73 -6.76 -4.02
CA PHE A 104 1.48 -5.73 -5.00
C PHE A 104 2.81 -5.09 -5.40
N THR A 105 2.94 -4.81 -6.70
CA THR A 105 4.10 -4.11 -7.26
C THR A 105 3.62 -2.84 -7.96
N ALA A 106 4.06 -1.69 -7.46
CA ALA A 106 3.98 -0.44 -8.21
C ALA A 106 5.16 -0.40 -9.18
N GLU A 107 4.89 -0.63 -10.46
CA GLU A 107 5.89 -0.63 -11.53
C GLU A 107 6.35 0.80 -11.85
N ARG A 108 7.67 0.97 -12.05
CA ARG A 108 8.27 2.20 -12.61
C ARG A 108 7.86 3.50 -11.89
N VAL A 109 7.80 3.48 -10.56
CA VAL A 109 7.56 4.70 -9.78
C VAL A 109 8.69 5.70 -10.08
N PRO A 110 8.40 6.92 -10.59
CA PRO A 110 9.42 7.89 -10.93
C PRO A 110 10.34 8.24 -9.75
N PRO A 111 11.52 8.83 -10.01
CA PRO A 111 12.36 9.42 -8.96
C PRO A 111 11.56 10.36 -8.07
N HIS A 112 11.67 10.23 -6.75
CA HIS A 112 10.87 10.98 -5.77
C HIS A 112 9.35 10.86 -5.94
N GLY A 113 8.88 9.87 -6.70
CA GLY A 113 7.48 9.64 -6.98
C GLY A 113 6.75 8.99 -5.81
N VAL A 114 5.44 9.23 -5.72
CA VAL A 114 4.55 8.62 -4.74
C VAL A 114 3.41 7.94 -5.47
N VAL A 115 3.11 6.70 -5.06
CA VAL A 115 1.89 6.01 -5.47
C VAL A 115 0.95 5.92 -4.26
N ALA A 116 -0.26 6.44 -4.43
CA ALA A 116 -1.31 6.42 -3.44
C ALA A 116 -2.38 5.41 -3.88
N LEU A 117 -2.63 4.39 -3.06
CA LEU A 117 -3.50 3.27 -3.39
C LEU A 117 -4.63 3.12 -2.38
N LEU A 118 -5.84 2.93 -2.87
CA LEU A 118 -6.95 2.44 -2.05
C LEU A 118 -7.12 0.94 -2.30
N LEU A 119 -6.86 0.15 -1.26
CA LEU A 119 -7.05 -1.28 -1.27
C LEU A 119 -8.38 -1.60 -0.60
N LYS A 120 -9.32 -2.16 -1.37
CA LYS A 120 -10.60 -2.62 -0.83
C LYS A 120 -10.64 -4.13 -0.86
N ASP A 121 -11.17 -4.67 0.22
CA ASP A 121 -11.34 -6.09 0.36
C ASP A 121 -12.24 -6.67 -0.76
N ALA A 122 -11.73 -7.63 -1.53
CA ALA A 122 -12.34 -8.17 -2.75
C ALA A 122 -12.58 -9.68 -2.72
N GLY A 123 -12.53 -10.31 -1.55
CA GLY A 123 -12.87 -11.73 -1.39
C GLY A 123 -11.73 -12.56 -0.81
N ASP A 124 -11.98 -13.86 -0.73
CA ASP A 124 -10.93 -14.82 -0.39
C ASP A 124 -9.91 -14.91 -1.54
N GLU A 125 -8.66 -15.23 -1.21
CA GLU A 125 -7.66 -15.55 -2.22
C GLU A 125 -8.14 -16.71 -3.12
N PRO A 126 -7.70 -16.75 -4.40
CA PRO A 126 -7.94 -17.88 -5.29
C PRO A 126 -7.51 -19.22 -4.67
N ALA A 127 -8.31 -20.27 -4.87
CA ALA A 127 -7.96 -21.61 -4.42
C ALA A 127 -6.74 -22.18 -5.17
N GLY A 128 -5.96 -23.03 -4.50
CA GLY A 128 -4.84 -23.76 -5.12
C GLY A 128 -3.53 -22.97 -5.22
N LEU A 129 -3.43 -21.81 -4.56
CA LEU A 129 -2.17 -21.07 -4.47
C LEU A 129 -1.18 -21.78 -3.55
N TYR A 130 0.09 -21.84 -3.99
CA TYR A 130 1.22 -22.34 -3.21
C TYR A 130 2.30 -21.24 -3.11
N PRO A 131 2.91 -20.97 -1.94
CA PRO A 131 2.67 -21.58 -0.62
C PRO A 131 1.23 -21.42 -0.13
N ALA A 132 0.75 -22.18 0.85
CA ALA A 132 -0.66 -22.07 1.30
C ALA A 132 -1.01 -20.68 1.85
N CYS A 133 -0.03 -19.95 2.41
CA CYS A 133 -0.16 -18.55 2.84
C CYS A 133 1.06 -17.74 2.40
N SER A 134 0.94 -16.40 2.40
CA SER A 134 2.04 -15.48 2.06
C SER A 134 3.20 -15.53 3.07
N VAL A 135 2.93 -15.84 4.34
CA VAL A 135 3.92 -15.97 5.41
C VAL A 135 3.95 -17.42 5.89
N TRP A 136 5.04 -18.11 5.56
CA TRP A 136 5.20 -19.56 5.79
C TRP A 136 4.97 -19.96 7.25
N PHE A 137 5.60 -19.25 8.19
CA PHE A 137 5.60 -19.61 9.61
C PHE A 137 4.31 -19.25 10.36
N GLU A 138 3.45 -18.42 9.75
CA GLU A 138 2.16 -18.01 10.31
C GLU A 138 0.99 -18.77 9.67
N CYS A 139 1.29 -19.73 8.78
CA CYS A 139 0.26 -20.38 7.98
C CYS A 139 -0.48 -21.47 8.76
N THR A 140 -1.71 -21.14 9.13
CA THR A 140 -2.59 -22.01 9.91
C THR A 140 -3.94 -22.13 9.21
N ASP A 141 -4.43 -23.36 9.02
CA ASP A 141 -5.77 -23.62 8.48
C ASP A 141 -6.86 -23.21 9.48
N LYS A 142 -8.11 -23.10 9.02
CA LYS A 142 -9.30 -22.73 9.83
C LYS A 142 -9.48 -23.64 11.06
N ASN A 143 -8.95 -24.86 11.02
CA ASN A 143 -8.97 -25.83 12.11
C ASN A 143 -7.79 -25.70 13.10
N GLY A 144 -6.91 -24.72 12.93
CA GLY A 144 -5.74 -24.50 13.78
C GLY A 144 -4.50 -25.33 13.41
N THR A 145 -4.56 -26.12 12.34
CA THR A 145 -3.42 -26.93 11.89
C THR A 145 -2.42 -26.05 11.15
N ASN A 146 -1.15 -26.10 11.55
CA ASN A 146 -0.09 -25.49 10.76
C ASN A 146 0.02 -26.25 9.43
N VAL A 147 -0.21 -25.56 8.31
CA VAL A 147 -0.24 -26.21 6.98
C VAL A 147 1.09 -26.05 6.23
N GLY A 148 2.10 -25.46 6.87
CA GLY A 148 3.32 -25.03 6.19
C GLY A 148 3.02 -24.03 5.08
N GLY A 149 4.08 -23.51 4.46
CA GLY A 149 3.93 -22.95 3.12
C GLY A 149 4.24 -23.99 2.06
#